data_AF-A0A0Q5USY8-F1
#
_entry.id   AF-A0A0Q5USY8-F1
#
_cell.length_a   1.000
_cell.length_b   1.000
_cell.length_c   1.000
_cell.angle_alpha   90.00
_cell.angle_beta   90.00
_cell.angle_gamma   90.00
#
_symmetry.space_group_name_H-M   'P 1'
#
loop_
_entity.id
_entity.type
_entity.pdbx_description
1 polymer ?
#
loop_
_entity_poly.entity_id
_entity_poly.type
_entity_poly.pdbx_seq_one_letter_code
_entity_poly.pdbx_strand_id
1 'polypeptide(L)'
;MKKTISLILTFFLSQCFLCCGFVRDEQIVGKYHIFAVDTENESCLGYQLEDGNSICIVPPKVVAYCKNGQYILVKQMDVENKKKLNYYIVPILSNNQTVFPDDSIVGPLNRNQFDKEILKMRLGNLEFKKIN
;
A
#
# COMPACT_ATOMS: atom_id res chain seq x y z
N MET A 1 -49.88 4.41 -4.40
CA MET A 1 -48.99 5.60 -4.43
C MET A 1 -48.12 5.72 -3.17
N LYS A 2 -48.64 5.73 -1.94
CA LYS A 2 -47.80 5.81 -0.72
C LYS A 2 -46.81 4.64 -0.56
N LYS A 3 -47.24 3.40 -0.85
CA LYS A 3 -46.39 2.19 -0.78
C LYS A 3 -45.29 2.15 -1.86
N THR A 4 -45.56 2.67 -3.06
CA THR A 4 -44.59 2.72 -4.16
C THR A 4 -43.53 3.80 -3.94
N ILE A 5 -43.90 4.95 -3.37
CA ILE A 5 -42.95 6.00 -2.96
C ILE A 5 -42.03 5.49 -1.84
N SER A 6 -42.59 4.74 -0.87
CA SER A 6 -41.81 4.13 0.22
C SER A 6 -40.74 3.16 -0.30
N LEU A 7 -41.07 2.32 -1.29
CA LEU A 7 -40.14 1.32 -1.83
C LEU A 7 -38.96 1.97 -2.57
N ILE A 8 -39.22 3.04 -3.32
CA ILE A 8 -38.19 3.82 -4.03
C ILE A 8 -37.26 4.50 -3.02
N LEU A 9 -37.81 5.04 -1.93
CA LEU A 9 -37.02 5.69 -0.89
C LEU A 9 -36.08 4.69 -0.18
N THR A 10 -36.55 3.47 0.09
CA THR A 10 -35.71 2.42 0.70
C THR A 10 -34.58 1.97 -0.24
N PHE A 11 -34.85 1.87 -1.55
CA PHE A 11 -33.83 1.54 -2.54
C PHE A 11 -32.75 2.62 -2.64
N PHE A 12 -33.13 3.91 -2.65
CA PHE A 12 -32.17 5.01 -2.63
C PHE A 12 -31.33 5.07 -1.34
N LEU A 13 -31.95 4.82 -0.18
CA LEU A 13 -31.24 4.80 1.11
C LEU A 13 -30.21 3.66 1.20
N SER A 14 -30.44 2.51 0.55
CA SER A 14 -29.47 1.41 0.53
C SER A 14 -28.19 1.69 -0.26
N GLN A 15 -28.26 2.57 -1.27
CA GLN A 15 -27.10 2.93 -2.10
C GLN A 15 -26.13 3.86 -1.35
N CYS A 16 -26.61 4.61 -0.35
CA CYS A 16 -25.77 5.51 0.44
C CYS A 16 -24.81 4.78 1.40
N PHE A 17 -25.05 3.51 1.75
CA PHE A 17 -24.20 2.75 2.67
C PHE A 17 -22.97 2.11 2.01
N LEU A 18 -22.82 2.21 0.69
CA LEU A 18 -21.71 1.57 -0.05
C LEU A 18 -20.52 2.52 -0.33
N CYS A 19 -20.57 3.78 0.13
CA CYS A 19 -19.66 4.83 -0.33
C CYS A 19 -18.44 5.09 0.59
N CYS A 20 -18.16 4.22 1.57
CA CYS A 20 -17.02 4.37 2.48
C CYS A 20 -16.04 3.19 2.30
N GLY A 21 -15.20 3.28 1.26
CA GLY A 21 -14.17 2.28 0.98
C GLY A 21 -12.93 2.92 0.37
N PHE A 22 -11.85 2.16 0.27
CA PHE A 22 -10.63 2.62 -0.39
C PHE A 22 -10.90 2.91 -1.87
N VAL A 23 -10.41 4.04 -2.38
CA VAL A 23 -10.40 4.30 -3.83
C VAL A 23 -9.43 3.37 -4.57
N ARG A 24 -8.48 2.77 -3.83
CA ARG A 24 -7.62 1.68 -4.31
C ARG A 24 -7.35 0.70 -3.19
N ASP A 25 -7.48 -0.59 -3.49
CA ASP A 25 -7.02 -1.69 -2.65
C ASP A 25 -6.47 -2.80 -3.54
N GLU A 26 -5.15 -2.91 -3.62
CA GLU A 26 -4.45 -3.90 -4.43
C GLU A 26 -3.55 -4.75 -3.52
N GLN A 27 -3.93 -6.02 -3.32
CA GLN A 27 -3.11 -6.97 -2.58
C GLN A 27 -1.81 -7.30 -3.32
N ILE A 28 -0.68 -7.19 -2.61
CA ILE A 28 0.66 -7.54 -3.13
C ILE A 28 1.04 -8.97 -2.73
N VAL A 29 0.94 -9.27 -1.44
CA VAL A 29 1.22 -10.58 -0.84
C VAL A 29 0.73 -10.62 0.60
N GLY A 30 -0.02 -11.66 0.97
CA GLY A 30 -0.52 -11.82 2.34
C GLY A 30 -1.26 -10.57 2.81
N LYS A 31 -0.83 -10.00 3.94
CA LYS A 31 -1.40 -8.78 4.53
C LYS A 31 -0.87 -7.48 3.93
N TYR A 32 0.00 -7.51 2.93
CA TYR A 32 0.59 -6.31 2.33
C TYR A 32 -0.22 -5.85 1.11
N HIS A 33 -0.67 -4.61 1.12
CA HIS A 33 -1.55 -4.02 0.11
C HIS A 33 -1.01 -2.65 -0.32
N ILE A 34 -1.20 -2.29 -1.59
CA ILE A 34 -1.22 -0.89 -2.00
C ILE A 34 -2.65 -0.41 -1.80
N PHE A 35 -2.86 0.59 -0.93
CA PHE A 35 -4.18 1.21 -0.82
C PHE A 35 -4.11 2.73 -0.81
N ALA A 36 -5.24 3.33 -1.17
CA ALA A 36 -5.47 4.76 -1.09
C ALA A 36 -6.90 5.01 -0.60
N VAL A 37 -7.07 5.99 0.31
CA VAL A 37 -8.37 6.35 0.88
C VAL A 37 -9.03 7.43 0.03
N ASP A 38 -8.35 8.56 -0.17
CA ASP A 38 -8.95 9.76 -0.79
C ASP A 38 -8.73 9.81 -2.30
N THR A 39 -7.48 9.66 -2.76
CA THR A 39 -7.13 9.73 -4.18
C THR A 39 -6.13 8.64 -4.56
N GLU A 40 -6.23 8.08 -5.77
CA GLU A 40 -5.29 7.05 -6.23
C GLU A 40 -3.82 7.51 -6.17
N ASN A 41 -3.59 8.80 -6.38
CA ASN A 41 -2.26 9.41 -6.30
C ASN A 41 -1.70 9.46 -4.88
N GLU A 42 -2.47 9.12 -3.84
CA GLU A 42 -2.04 9.08 -2.45
C GLU A 42 -1.86 7.66 -1.92
N SER A 43 -1.69 6.71 -2.85
CA SER A 43 -1.39 5.32 -2.53
C SER A 43 -0.17 5.18 -1.63
N CYS A 44 -0.31 4.36 -0.60
CA CYS A 44 0.74 3.94 0.32
C CYS A 44 0.94 2.42 0.22
N LEU A 45 2.10 1.90 0.65
CA LEU A 45 2.18 0.48 1.00
C LEU A 45 1.66 0.37 2.41
N GLY A 46 0.67 -0.48 2.62
CA GLY A 46 0.17 -0.75 3.94
C GLY A 46 0.05 -2.22 4.29
N TYR A 47 -0.25 -2.44 5.55
CA TYR A 47 -0.35 -3.75 6.17
C TYR A 47 -1.72 -3.89 6.83
N GLN A 48 -2.43 -4.96 6.47
CA GLN A 48 -3.74 -5.28 7.02
C GLN A 48 -3.59 -5.99 8.37
N LEU A 49 -4.28 -5.46 9.37
CA LEU A 49 -4.39 -5.98 10.73
C LEU A 49 -5.50 -7.03 10.82
N GLU A 50 -5.48 -7.82 11.90
CA GLU A 50 -6.46 -8.91 12.12
C GLU A 50 -7.90 -8.41 12.29
N ASP A 51 -8.08 -7.18 12.74
CA ASP A 51 -9.39 -6.54 12.92
C ASP A 51 -9.97 -5.97 11.61
N GLY A 52 -9.28 -6.19 10.48
CA GLY A 52 -9.67 -5.70 9.17
C GLY A 52 -9.22 -4.25 8.89
N ASN A 53 -8.63 -3.56 9.86
CA ASN A 53 -8.03 -2.25 9.63
C ASN A 53 -6.70 -2.38 8.88
N SER A 54 -6.25 -1.28 8.28
CA SER A 54 -4.97 -1.23 7.57
C SER A 54 -4.16 -0.02 8.00
N ILE A 55 -2.84 -0.18 8.12
CA ILE A 55 -1.90 0.89 8.44
C ILE A 55 -0.95 1.14 7.26
N CYS A 56 -0.60 2.39 6.98
CA CYS A 56 0.43 2.70 5.99
C CYS A 56 1.82 2.50 6.62
N ILE A 57 2.60 1.58 6.06
CA ILE A 57 3.95 1.23 6.52
C ILE A 57 5.05 1.87 5.65
N VAL A 58 4.72 2.19 4.40
CA VAL A 58 5.51 3.12 3.57
C VAL A 58 4.63 4.34 3.28
N PRO A 59 5.14 5.57 3.44
CA PRO A 59 4.35 6.78 3.24
C PRO A 59 3.66 6.89 1.86
N PRO A 60 2.63 7.74 1.73
CA PRO A 60 1.91 8.00 0.48
C PRO A 60 2.81 8.41 -0.70
N LYS A 61 2.22 8.39 -1.90
CA LYS A 61 2.87 8.63 -3.21
C LYS A 61 3.79 7.49 -3.63
N VAL A 62 3.41 6.25 -3.33
CA VAL A 62 4.09 5.08 -3.91
C VAL A 62 3.82 5.06 -5.42
N VAL A 63 4.89 5.02 -6.21
CA VAL A 63 4.83 5.08 -7.68
C VAL A 63 5.16 3.75 -8.35
N ALA A 64 5.88 2.87 -7.65
CA ALA A 64 6.18 1.54 -8.14
C ALA A 64 6.58 0.62 -6.99
N TYR A 65 6.42 -0.68 -7.19
CA TYR A 65 6.92 -1.70 -6.29
C TYR A 65 7.40 -2.93 -7.06
N CYS A 66 8.25 -3.74 -6.45
CA CYS A 66 8.50 -5.12 -6.86
C CYS A 66 8.56 -6.01 -5.63
N LYS A 67 8.53 -7.32 -5.83
CA LYS A 67 8.62 -8.28 -4.71
C LYS A 67 9.37 -9.52 -5.12
N ASN A 68 9.93 -10.19 -4.13
CA ASN A 68 10.36 -11.57 -4.23
C ASN A 68 9.76 -12.38 -3.07
N GLY A 69 10.29 -13.57 -2.80
CA GLY A 69 9.78 -14.42 -1.72
C GLY A 69 10.01 -13.91 -0.30
N GLN A 70 10.86 -12.89 -0.11
CA GLN A 70 11.28 -12.41 1.21
C GLN A 70 11.05 -10.91 1.43
N TYR A 71 11.02 -10.11 0.37
CA TYR A 71 10.95 -8.66 0.46
C TYR A 71 9.98 -8.06 -0.57
N ILE A 72 9.38 -6.94 -0.18
CA ILE A 72 8.71 -5.99 -1.05
C ILE A 72 9.62 -4.76 -1.14
N LEU A 73 9.95 -4.34 -2.35
CA LEU A 73 10.77 -3.17 -2.60
C LEU A 73 9.91 -2.08 -3.19
N VAL A 74 9.94 -0.91 -2.57
CA VAL A 74 8.98 0.17 -2.86
C VAL A 74 9.73 1.40 -3.32
N LYS A 75 9.20 2.04 -4.35
CA LYS A 75 9.63 3.35 -4.84
C LYS A 75 8.54 4.37 -4.54
N GLN A 76 8.90 5.42 -3.83
CA GLN A 76 7.99 6.48 -3.40
C GLN A 76 8.52 7.84 -3.86
N MET A 77 7.61 8.71 -4.31
CA MET A 77 7.92 10.09 -4.61
C MET A 77 7.69 10.93 -3.36
N ASP A 78 8.70 11.66 -2.91
CA ASP A 78 8.62 12.49 -1.73
C ASP A 78 7.51 13.54 -1.86
N VAL A 79 6.68 13.67 -0.82
CA VAL A 79 5.49 14.54 -0.84
C VAL A 79 5.88 16.02 -0.86
N GLU A 80 6.93 16.38 -0.14
CA GLU A 80 7.44 17.76 -0.05
C GLU A 80 8.27 18.10 -1.29
N ASN A 81 9.08 17.15 -1.76
CA ASN A 81 9.93 17.34 -2.93
C ASN A 81 9.63 16.29 -4.02
N LYS A 82 8.70 16.61 -4.93
CA LYS A 82 8.28 15.72 -6.03
C LYS A 82 9.40 15.26 -6.99
N LYS A 83 10.61 15.84 -6.92
CA LYS A 83 11.78 15.39 -7.69
C LYS A 83 12.61 14.34 -6.95
N LYS A 84 12.42 14.19 -5.64
CA LYS A 84 13.12 13.25 -4.78
C LYS A 84 12.38 11.93 -4.76
N LEU A 85 13.13 10.86 -5.02
CA LEU A 85 12.66 9.49 -4.96
C LEU A 85 13.27 8.80 -3.75
N ASN A 86 12.41 8.20 -2.95
CA ASN A 86 12.78 7.37 -1.82
C ASN A 86 12.55 5.90 -2.19
N TYR A 87 13.39 5.04 -1.66
CA TYR A 87 13.31 3.60 -1.83
C TYR A 87 13.22 2.94 -0.47
N TYR A 88 12.40 1.89 -0.37
CA TYR A 88 12.21 1.12 0.85
C TYR A 88 12.37 -0.37 0.56
N ILE A 89 12.97 -1.10 1.49
CA ILE A 89 13.04 -2.56 1.48
C ILE A 89 12.24 -3.05 2.69
N VAL A 90 11.13 -3.73 2.41
CA VAL A 90 10.15 -4.14 3.41
C VAL A 90 10.18 -5.66 3.51
N PRO A 91 10.56 -6.25 4.66
CA PRO A 91 10.53 -7.70 4.83
C PRO A 91 9.09 -8.22 4.83
N ILE A 92 8.87 -9.36 4.18
CA ILE A 92 7.60 -10.07 4.21
C ILE A 92 7.59 -10.95 5.47
N LEU A 93 6.80 -10.54 6.46
CA LEU A 93 6.65 -11.29 7.70
C LEU A 93 5.73 -12.50 7.49
N SER A 94 6.07 -13.62 8.11
CA SER A 94 5.18 -14.78 8.19
C SER A 94 4.00 -14.46 9.14
N ASN A 95 2.82 -15.03 8.87
CA ASN A 95 1.55 -14.71 9.57
C ASN A 95 1.55 -14.88 11.11
N ASN A 96 2.62 -15.43 11.72
CA ASN A 96 2.70 -15.78 13.14
C ASN A 96 3.42 -14.75 14.02
N GLN A 97 3.65 -13.52 13.55
CA GLN A 97 4.56 -12.61 14.25
C GLN A 97 3.84 -11.55 15.09
N THR A 98 4.29 -11.43 16.34
CA THR A 98 4.10 -10.30 17.27
C THR A 98 4.88 -9.05 16.85
N VAL A 99 5.56 -9.10 15.70
CA VAL A 99 6.45 -8.06 15.18
C VAL A 99 5.69 -7.28 14.12
N PHE A 100 5.65 -5.95 14.26
CA PHE A 100 5.06 -5.07 13.26
C PHE A 100 6.05 -4.85 12.11
N PRO A 101 5.59 -4.79 10.85
CA PRO A 101 6.47 -4.61 9.70
C PRO A 101 7.36 -3.37 9.81
N ASP A 102 6.83 -2.27 10.36
CA ASP A 102 7.50 -0.96 10.47
C ASP A 102 8.86 -1.03 11.16
N ASP A 103 9.02 -1.91 12.15
CA ASP A 103 10.25 -2.02 12.93
C ASP A 103 11.44 -2.55 12.12
N SER A 104 11.17 -3.19 10.97
CA SER A 104 12.18 -3.87 10.15
C SER A 104 12.30 -3.29 8.73
N ILE A 105 11.65 -2.15 8.46
CA ILE A 105 11.75 -1.49 7.15
C ILE A 105 13.09 -0.79 7.02
N VAL A 106 13.78 -1.02 5.90
CA VAL A 106 14.98 -0.28 5.53
C VAL A 106 14.60 0.85 4.59
N GLY A 107 14.60 2.09 5.09
CA GLY A 107 14.35 3.30 4.31
C GLY A 107 13.96 4.49 5.19
N PRO A 108 13.70 5.66 4.60
CA PRO A 108 13.85 5.98 3.17
C PRO A 108 15.31 6.00 2.71
N LEU A 109 15.60 5.31 1.60
CA LEU A 109 16.90 5.32 0.95
C LEU A 109 16.87 6.20 -0.31
N ASN A 110 17.98 6.85 -0.66
CA ASN A 110 18.18 7.36 -2.00
C ASN A 110 18.64 6.25 -2.96
N ARG A 111 18.74 6.55 -4.26
CA ARG A 111 19.11 5.53 -5.28
C ARG A 111 20.44 4.84 -4.99
N ASN A 112 21.47 5.59 -4.63
CA ASN A 112 22.80 5.03 -4.37
C ASN A 112 22.83 4.14 -3.12
N GLN A 113 22.08 4.52 -2.07
CA GLN A 113 21.94 3.70 -0.86
C GLN A 113 21.15 2.42 -1.14
N PHE A 114 20.06 2.54 -1.91
CA PHE A 114 19.26 1.40 -2.33
C PHE A 114 20.09 0.39 -3.11
N ASP A 115 20.79 0.83 -4.16
CA ASP A 115 21.62 -0.05 -4.99
C ASP A 115 22.70 -0.77 -4.16
N LYS A 116 23.28 -0.10 -3.14
CA LYS A 116 24.22 -0.72 -2.19
C LYS A 116 23.56 -1.80 -1.33
N GLU A 117 22.37 -1.55 -0.79
CA GLU A 117 21.65 -2.55 -0.01
C GLU A 117 21.18 -3.73 -0.87
N ILE A 118 20.73 -3.49 -2.11
CA ILE A 118 20.39 -4.56 -3.07
C ILE A 118 21.58 -5.50 -3.30
N LEU A 119 22.77 -4.94 -3.55
CA LEU A 119 23.99 -5.73 -3.74
C LEU A 119 24.39 -6.49 -2.48
N LYS A 120 24.37 -5.81 -1.33
CA LYS A 120 24.72 -6.41 -0.03
C LYS A 120 23.80 -7.57 0.34
N MET A 121 22.49 -7.42 0.09
CA MET A 121 21.47 -8.43 0.37
C MET A 121 21.35 -9.48 -0.75
N ARG A 122 22.07 -9.30 -1.87
CA ARG A 122 22.02 -10.17 -3.06
C ARG A 122 20.61 -10.32 -3.62
N LEU A 123 19.84 -9.24 -3.57
CA LEU A 123 18.51 -9.17 -4.18
C LEU A 123 18.75 -9.03 -5.68
N GLY A 124 18.35 -10.05 -6.46
CA GLY A 124 18.66 -10.16 -7.89
C GLY A 124 18.00 -9.10 -8.77
N ASN A 125 17.73 -9.42 -10.04
CA ASN A 125 17.13 -8.45 -10.94
C ASN A 125 15.72 -8.04 -10.48
N LEU A 126 15.45 -6.73 -10.46
CA LEU A 126 14.24 -6.14 -9.90
C LEU A 126 13.35 -5.58 -11.02
N GLU A 127 12.20 -6.20 -11.27
CA GLU A 127 11.19 -5.67 -12.18
C GLU A 127 10.10 -4.92 -11.41
N PHE A 128 10.19 -3.59 -11.43
CA PHE A 128 9.21 -2.71 -10.78
C PHE A 128 7.92 -2.62 -11.59
N LYS A 129 6.81 -3.05 -10.98
CA LYS A 129 5.45 -2.75 -11.42
C LYS A 129 5.13 -1.31 -11.03
N LYS A 130 4.72 -0.50 -12.01
CA LYS A 130 4.24 0.88 -11.76
C LYS A 130 2.84 0.85 -11.18
N ILE A 131 2.58 1.79 -10.27
CA ILE A 131 1.24 2.10 -9.79
C ILE A 131 0.76 3.27 -10.65
N ASN A 132 -0.24 3.01 -11.50
CA ASN A 132 -0.87 4.02 -12.35
C ASN A 132 -1.79 4.91 -11.53
#